data_AF-A0A087RS84-F1
#
_entry.id   AF-A0A087RS84-F1
#
_cell.length_a   1.000
_cell.length_b   1.000
_cell.length_c   1.000
_cell.angle_alpha   90.00
_cell.angle_beta   90.00
_cell.angle_gamma   90.00
#
_symmetry.space_group_name_H-M   'P 1'
#
loop_
_entity.id
_entity.type
_entity.pdbx_description
1 polymer ?
#
loop_
_entity_poly.entity_id
_entity_poly.type
_entity_poly.pdbx_seq_one_letter_code
_entity_poly.pdbx_strand_id
1 'polypeptide(L)'
;MTPVENPDTVAKSLAIGDPGDGRYVLKRLEQYNGFAEECNNKEILDAILLLAKTEGIFTEPAGGVSVSVLQKMVEQGKIDKNDKVVCYVTGNGLKATESIMEVLEKPNVLKADISEVSAVVN
;
A
#
# COMPACT_ATOMS: atom_id res chain seq x y z
N MET A 1 5.68 -0.08 24.65
CA MET A 1 4.61 0.09 23.65
C MET A 1 3.44 0.74 24.36
N THR A 2 2.86 1.75 23.72
CA THR A 2 1.66 2.44 24.22
C THR A 2 0.50 2.08 23.28
N PRO A 3 -0.57 1.45 23.78
CA PRO A 3 -1.72 1.10 22.96
C PRO A 3 -2.39 2.29 22.29
N VAL A 4 -2.94 2.07 21.09
CA VAL A 4 -3.82 3.02 20.38
C VAL A 4 -5.25 2.49 20.48
N GLU A 5 -6.18 3.23 21.08
CA GLU A 5 -7.54 2.70 21.29
C GLU A 5 -8.35 2.60 19.99
N ASN A 6 -8.20 3.57 19.10
CA ASN A 6 -8.99 3.67 17.86
C ASN A 6 -8.04 3.83 16.65
N PRO A 7 -7.39 2.74 16.19
CA PRO A 7 -6.54 2.80 15.01
C PRO A 7 -7.38 3.14 13.77
N ASP A 8 -7.06 4.27 13.13
CA ASP A 8 -7.75 4.74 11.94
C ASP A 8 -6.83 4.72 10.71
N THR A 9 -7.10 3.78 9.82
CA THR A 9 -6.37 3.61 8.57
C THR A 9 -7.24 2.93 7.52
N VAL A 10 -6.90 3.14 6.25
CA VAL A 10 -7.45 2.37 5.12
C VAL A 10 -6.98 0.90 5.15
N ALA A 11 -5.85 0.61 5.81
CA ALA A 11 -5.34 -0.74 6.00
C ALA A 11 -6.02 -1.46 7.17
N LYS A 12 -7.31 -1.79 7.01
CA LYS A 12 -8.15 -2.37 8.07
C LYS A 12 -7.58 -3.65 8.70
N SER A 13 -6.88 -4.48 7.94
CA SER A 13 -6.21 -5.68 8.47
C SER A 13 -5.02 -5.39 9.39
N LEU A 14 -4.47 -4.18 9.34
CA LEU A 14 -3.37 -3.70 10.18
C LEU A 14 -3.83 -2.70 11.25
N ALA A 15 -5.14 -2.42 11.34
CA ALA A 15 -5.72 -1.51 12.33
C ALA A 15 -5.77 -2.17 13.73
N ILE A 16 -4.60 -2.48 14.28
CA ILE A 16 -4.39 -3.16 15.55
C ILE A 16 -3.60 -2.22 16.45
N GLY A 17 -4.28 -1.61 17.42
CA GLY A 17 -3.66 -0.62 18.30
C GLY A 17 -2.87 -1.20 19.47
N ASP A 18 -3.10 -2.46 19.83
CA ASP A 18 -2.29 -3.22 20.80
C ASP A 18 -1.97 -4.62 20.24
N PRO A 19 -0.91 -4.75 19.41
CA PRO A 19 -0.59 -6.01 18.75
C PRO A 19 -0.07 -7.03 19.75
N GLY A 20 -0.76 -8.18 19.87
CA GLY A 20 -0.41 -9.25 20.81
C GLY A 20 1.04 -9.73 20.69
N ASP A 21 1.58 -9.78 19.47
CA ASP A 21 2.97 -10.19 19.20
C ASP A 21 3.98 -9.04 19.19
N GLY A 22 3.57 -7.81 19.52
CA GLY A 22 4.40 -6.61 19.39
C GLY A 22 5.75 -6.70 20.11
N ARG A 23 5.77 -7.31 21.31
CA ARG A 23 7.03 -7.54 22.07
C ARG A 23 7.99 -8.49 21.35
N TYR A 24 7.47 -9.51 20.66
CA TYR A 24 8.30 -10.43 19.88
C TYR A 24 8.87 -9.75 18.64
N VAL A 25 8.08 -8.90 17.98
CA VAL A 25 8.54 -8.09 16.84
C VAL A 25 9.71 -7.18 17.24
N LEU A 26 9.60 -6.43 18.34
CA LEU A 26 10.70 -5.56 18.81
C LEU A 26 11.99 -6.33 19.08
N LYS A 27 11.87 -7.51 19.69
CA LYS A 27 13.04 -8.38 19.93
C LYS A 27 13.70 -8.83 18.62
N ARG A 28 12.90 -9.10 17.57
CA ARG A 28 13.43 -9.50 16.26
C ARG A 28 14.09 -8.33 15.54
N LEU A 29 13.50 -7.12 15.62
CA LEU A 29 14.12 -5.91 15.08
C LEU A 29 15.48 -5.66 15.72
N GLU A 30 15.59 -5.74 17.06
CA GLU A 30 16.86 -5.62 17.76
C GLU A 30 17.86 -6.72 17.36
N GLN A 31 17.41 -7.98 17.30
CA GLN A 31 18.27 -9.13 16.96
C GLN A 31 18.89 -9.03 15.56
N TYR A 32 18.13 -8.54 14.59
CA TYR A 32 18.53 -8.51 13.18
C TYR A 32 18.91 -7.11 12.68
N ASN A 33 19.04 -6.13 13.60
CA ASN A 33 19.22 -4.71 13.26
C ASN A 33 18.18 -4.24 12.22
N GLY A 34 16.95 -4.70 12.39
CA GLY A 34 15.82 -4.40 11.52
C GLY A 34 15.19 -3.05 11.84
N PHE A 35 14.32 -2.62 10.94
CA PHE A 35 13.62 -1.34 11.03
C PHE A 35 12.12 -1.56 11.17
N ALA A 36 11.46 -0.65 11.87
CA ALA A 36 10.03 -0.41 11.77
C ALA A 36 9.82 0.96 11.15
N GLU A 37 8.86 1.08 10.24
CA GLU A 37 8.45 2.37 9.69
C GLU A 37 6.95 2.44 9.51
N GLU A 38 6.44 3.67 9.45
CA GLU A 38 5.04 3.98 9.21
C GLU A 38 4.80 4.62 7.83
N CYS A 39 3.56 4.54 7.39
CA CYS A 39 3.07 5.25 6.22
C CYS A 39 1.63 5.74 6.46
N ASN A 40 1.27 6.83 5.78
CA ASN A 40 -0.08 7.39 5.84
C ASN A 40 -0.99 6.78 4.77
N ASN A 41 -2.31 7.01 4.88
CA ASN A 41 -3.30 6.46 3.95
C ASN A 41 -3.03 6.85 2.48
N LYS A 42 -2.53 8.06 2.21
CA LYS A 42 -2.21 8.49 0.85
C LYS A 42 -1.03 7.68 0.28
N GLU A 43 0.05 7.53 1.05
CA GLU A 43 1.21 6.72 0.66
C GLU A 43 0.81 5.26 0.38
N ILE A 44 -0.09 4.71 1.19
CA ILE A 44 -0.64 3.36 0.97
C ILE A 44 -1.36 3.27 -0.38
N LEU A 45 -2.29 4.18 -0.67
CA LEU A 45 -3.08 4.17 -1.90
C LEU A 45 -2.22 4.43 -3.14
N ASP A 46 -1.27 5.36 -3.05
CA ASP A 46 -0.31 5.64 -4.12
C ASP A 46 0.54 4.39 -4.43
N ALA A 47 0.97 3.64 -3.41
CA ALA A 47 1.74 2.41 -3.59
C ALA A 47 0.92 1.27 -4.22
N ILE A 48 -0.37 1.15 -3.90
CA ILE A 48 -1.28 0.21 -4.58
C ILE A 48 -1.37 0.56 -6.07
N LEU A 49 -1.56 1.84 -6.40
CA LEU A 49 -1.64 2.31 -7.79
C LEU A 49 -0.32 2.11 -8.53
N LEU A 50 0.81 2.38 -7.89
CA LEU A 50 2.13 2.15 -8.46
C LEU A 50 2.30 0.68 -8.84
N LEU A 51 2.08 -0.22 -7.87
CA LEU A 51 2.24 -1.66 -8.06
C LEU A 51 1.30 -2.22 -9.14
N ALA A 52 0.06 -1.74 -9.18
CA ALA A 52 -0.90 -2.14 -10.21
C ALA A 52 -0.49 -1.64 -11.61
N LYS A 53 0.03 -0.40 -11.71
CA LYS A 53 0.42 0.22 -13.00
C LYS A 53 1.74 -0.31 -13.56
N THR A 54 2.70 -0.66 -12.70
CA THR A 54 4.04 -1.08 -13.16
C THR A 54 4.21 -2.60 -13.21
N GLU A 55 3.66 -3.32 -12.23
CA GLU A 55 3.86 -4.78 -12.09
C GLU A 55 2.61 -5.60 -12.43
N GLY A 56 1.45 -4.95 -12.62
CA GLY A 56 0.17 -5.64 -12.82
C GLY A 56 -0.32 -6.38 -11.56
N ILE A 57 0.19 -6.04 -10.37
CA ILE A 57 -0.22 -6.66 -9.11
C ILE A 57 -1.17 -5.73 -8.38
N PHE A 58 -2.44 -6.14 -8.28
CA PHE A 58 -3.45 -5.43 -7.49
C PHE A 58 -3.52 -6.00 -6.07
N THR A 59 -2.98 -5.24 -5.11
CA THR A 59 -2.85 -5.63 -3.69
C THR A 59 -3.91 -4.97 -2.81
N GLU A 60 -4.23 -5.61 -1.68
CA GLU A 60 -4.97 -4.94 -0.60
C GLU A 60 -4.09 -3.87 0.09
N PRO A 61 -4.67 -2.95 0.88
CA PRO A 61 -3.91 -1.91 1.58
C PRO A 61 -2.70 -2.37 2.40
N ALA A 62 -2.73 -3.57 3.00
CA ALA A 62 -1.60 -4.11 3.73
C ALA A 62 -0.35 -4.34 2.84
N GLY A 63 -0.54 -4.77 1.59
CA GLY A 63 0.59 -4.82 0.65
C GLY A 63 1.02 -3.43 0.18
N GLY A 64 0.10 -2.46 0.12
CA GLY A 64 0.42 -1.05 -0.08
C GLY A 64 1.35 -0.48 1.02
N VAL A 65 1.16 -0.88 2.28
CA VAL A 65 2.09 -0.56 3.39
C VAL A 65 3.49 -1.10 3.10
N SER A 66 3.61 -2.37 2.70
CA SER A 66 4.94 -2.97 2.43
C SER A 66 5.71 -2.23 1.34
N VAL A 67 5.03 -1.80 0.27
CA VAL A 67 5.67 -1.13 -0.87
C VAL A 67 5.96 0.34 -0.58
N SER A 68 5.03 1.06 0.06
CA SER A 68 5.24 2.47 0.43
C SER A 68 6.38 2.63 1.44
N VAL A 69 6.48 1.73 2.43
CA VAL A 69 7.59 1.73 3.39
C VAL A 69 8.92 1.40 2.70
N LEU A 70 8.95 0.43 1.77
CA LEU A 70 10.15 0.17 0.99
C LEU A 70 10.62 1.42 0.24
N GLN A 71 9.71 2.08 -0.48
CA GLN A 71 10.03 3.33 -1.19
C GLN A 71 10.64 4.37 -0.24
N LYS A 72 9.99 4.62 0.90
CA LYS A 72 10.45 5.56 1.93
C LYS A 72 11.82 5.18 2.48
N MET A 73 12.07 3.89 2.74
CA MET A 73 13.36 3.43 3.27
C MET A 73 14.50 3.55 2.25
N VAL A 74 14.22 3.36 0.96
CA VAL A 74 15.20 3.60 -0.12
C VAL A 74 15.50 5.10 -0.24
N GLU A 75 14.48 5.96 -0.19
CA GLU A 75 14.65 7.41 -0.21
C GLU A 75 15.45 7.93 0.99
N GLN A 76 15.25 7.33 2.17
CA GLN A 76 16.02 7.60 3.39
C GLN A 76 17.45 7.01 3.36
N GLY A 77 17.80 6.21 2.36
CA GLY A 77 19.10 5.52 2.29
C GLY A 77 19.29 4.41 3.32
N LYS A 78 18.21 3.91 3.93
CA LYS A 78 18.24 2.77 4.87
C LYS A 78 18.32 1.42 4.16
N ILE A 79 17.79 1.35 2.94
CA ILE A 79 17.91 0.20 2.03
C ILE A 79 18.62 0.69 0.77
N ASP A 80 19.64 -0.03 0.33
CA ASP A 80 20.37 0.32 -0.89
C ASP A 80 19.54 -0.05 -2.13
N LYS A 81 19.65 0.75 -3.20
CA LYS A 81 18.92 0.51 -4.46
C LYS A 81 19.32 -0.81 -5.14
N ASN A 82 20.47 -1.38 -4.78
CA ASN A 82 20.97 -2.64 -5.29
C ASN A 82 20.67 -3.83 -4.37
N ASP A 83 20.04 -3.61 -3.21
CA ASP A 83 19.66 -4.69 -2.30
C ASP A 83 18.57 -5.58 -2.91
N LYS A 84 18.66 -6.88 -2.63
CA LYS A 84 17.58 -7.81 -2.95
C LYS A 84 16.56 -7.80 -1.83
N VAL A 85 15.40 -7.21 -2.10
CA VAL A 85 14.30 -7.08 -1.14
C VAL A 85 13.13 -7.96 -1.57
N VAL A 86 12.48 -8.59 -0.59
CA VAL A 86 11.22 -9.30 -0.77
C VAL A 86 10.13 -8.54 -0.05
N CYS A 87 9.13 -8.05 -0.78
CA CYS A 87 7.91 -7.46 -0.21
C CYS A 87 6.81 -8.51 -0.10
N TYR A 88 6.18 -8.60 1.07
CA TYR A 88 5.06 -9.50 1.27
C TYR A 88 3.76 -8.81 0.86
N VAL A 89 3.17 -9.28 -0.24
CA VAL A 89 1.81 -8.94 -0.66
C VAL A 89 0.85 -9.98 -0.09
N THR A 90 0.30 -9.69 1.08
CA THR A 90 -0.45 -10.67 1.90
C THR A 90 -1.88 -10.92 1.41
N GLY A 91 -2.44 -10.03 0.61
CA GLY A 91 -3.81 -10.13 0.15
C GLY A 91 -4.08 -9.43 -1.18
N ASN A 92 -5.17 -9.84 -1.81
CA ASN A 92 -5.60 -9.37 -3.12
C ASN A 92 -6.46 -8.10 -2.98
N GLY A 93 -6.24 -7.13 -3.87
CA GLY A 93 -6.95 -5.84 -3.87
C GLY A 93 -8.47 -5.92 -4.02
N LEU A 94 -9.00 -7.03 -4.55
CA LEU A 94 -10.45 -7.29 -4.61
C LEU A 94 -11.12 -7.35 -3.24
N LYS A 95 -10.36 -7.51 -2.15
CA LYS A 95 -10.89 -7.46 -0.78
C LYS A 95 -11.17 -6.04 -0.27
N ALA A 96 -10.61 -5.02 -0.92
CA ALA A 96 -10.60 -3.64 -0.41
C ALA A 96 -10.78 -2.64 -1.55
N THR A 97 -11.78 -2.88 -2.40
CA THR A 97 -12.07 -2.02 -3.56
C THR A 97 -12.59 -0.64 -3.16
N GLU A 98 -13.26 -0.51 -2.02
CA GLU A 98 -13.81 0.76 -1.53
C GLU A 98 -12.73 1.85 -1.42
N SER A 99 -11.62 1.55 -0.75
CA SER A 99 -10.52 2.51 -0.54
C SER A 99 -9.87 2.98 -1.84
N ILE A 100 -9.78 2.11 -2.86
CA ILE A 100 -9.18 2.49 -4.14
C ILE A 100 -10.15 3.26 -5.03
N MET A 101 -11.45 2.97 -4.95
CA MET A 101 -12.47 3.67 -5.72
C MET A 101 -12.55 5.18 -5.38
N GLU A 102 -12.11 5.58 -4.19
CA GLU A 102 -12.03 6.99 -3.77
C GLU A 102 -10.94 7.79 -4.51
N VAL A 103 -9.90 7.12 -5.01
CA VAL A 103 -8.75 7.78 -5.68
C VAL A 103 -8.70 7.55 -7.18
N LEU A 104 -9.58 6.71 -7.72
CA LEU A 104 -9.69 6.49 -9.15
C LEU A 104 -10.53 7.60 -9.82
N GLU A 105 -10.04 8.08 -10.95
CA GLU A 105 -10.81 9.00 -11.78
C GLU A 105 -12.03 8.28 -12.34
N LYS A 106 -13.20 8.92 -12.21
CA LYS A 106 -14.42 8.40 -12.82
C LYS A 106 -14.31 8.51 -14.34
N PRO A 107 -14.59 7.44 -15.09
CA PRO A 107 -14.54 7.49 -16.53
C PRO A 107 -15.58 8.48 -17.07
N ASN A 108 -15.23 9.18 -18.14
CA ASN A 108 -16.18 10.04 -18.84
C ASN A 108 -17.25 9.16 -19.51
N VAL A 109 -18.52 9.48 -19.30
CA VAL A 109 -19.64 8.73 -19.87
C VAL A 109 -20.02 9.38 -21.20
N LEU A 110 -19.77 8.65 -22.29
CA LEU A 110 -20.08 9.08 -23.66
C LEU A 110 -21.32 8.34 -24.18
N LYS A 111 -21.92 8.85 -25.26
CA LYS A 111 -22.98 8.08 -25.94
C LYS A 111 -22.38 6.85 -26.58
N ALA A 112 -23.24 5.84 -26.81
CA ALA A 112 -22.91 4.65 -27.57
C ALA A 112 -22.83 4.97 -29.08
N ASP A 113 -21.88 5.86 -29.42
CA ASP A 113 -21.64 6.37 -30.76
C ASP A 113 -20.14 6.25 -31.08
N ILE A 114 -19.83 5.64 -32.22
CA ILE A 114 -18.44 5.36 -32.60
C ILE A 114 -17.64 6.63 -32.92
N SER A 115 -18.29 7.68 -33.42
CA SER A 115 -17.65 8.97 -33.68
C SER A 115 -17.33 9.69 -32.38
N GLU A 116 -18.21 9.64 -31.37
CA GLU A 116 -17.92 10.23 -30.05
C GLU A 116 -16.78 9.48 -29.33
N VAL A 117 -16.78 8.14 -29.36
CA VAL A 117 -15.75 7.33 -28.68
C VAL A 117 -14.39 7.47 -29.37
N SER A 118 -14.34 7.38 -30.71
CA SER A 118 -13.07 7.47 -31.44
C SER A 118 -12.39 8.83 -31.33
N ALA A 119 -13.13 9.91 -31.05
CA ALA A 119 -12.56 11.25 -30.86
C ALA A 119 -11.72 11.40 -29.57
N VAL A 120 -11.87 10.48 -28.60
CA VAL A 120 -11.18 10.55 -27.30
C VAL A 120 -10.23 9.36 -27.05
N VAL A 121 -10.24 8.37 -27.93
CA VAL A 121 -9.34 7.21 -27.87
C VAL A 121 -8.25 7.42 -28.92
N ASN A 122 -7.03 7.70 -28.47
CA ASN A 122 -5.85 7.77 -29.35
C ASN A 122 -5.44 6.39 -29.84
#